data_AF-A0A7X7DRK3-F1
#
_entry.id   AF-A0A7X7DRK3-F1
#
_cell.length_a   1.000
_cell.length_b   1.000
_cell.length_c   1.000
_cell.angle_alpha   90.00
_cell.angle_beta   90.00
_cell.angle_gamma   90.00
#
_symmetry.space_group_name_H-M   'P 1'
#
loop_
_entity.id
_entity.type
_entity.pdbx_description
1 polymer ?
#
loop_
_entity_poly.entity_id
_entity_poly.type
_entity_poly.pdbx_seq_one_letter_code
_entity_poly.pdbx_strand_id
1 'polypeptide(L)'
;MTEMRCPRFLPILLILLFLQGTAGPLLASPETAPAASEGAQRLSRLETAALLRGRGVAHEDAGRLENAVRNYEESLLFFPDAEVSQRIDLLKKTLAERTAPLSPPAPLLPEARVSRLEKARALREDGKNAFVRGELHDAARFFEESLSLFEDPELSRFAGAVKNEMELASSLEGLEELFD
;
A
#
# COMPACT_ATOMS: atom_id res chain seq x y z
N MET A 1 -53.07 14.68 89.85
CA MET A 1 -54.37 13.97 89.92
C MET A 1 -54.84 13.81 88.48
N THR A 2 -54.60 12.64 87.88
CA THR A 2 -55.63 11.68 87.43
C THR A 2 -56.49 12.25 86.30
N GLU A 3 -56.43 11.77 85.05
CA GLU A 3 -56.69 10.38 84.68
C GLU A 3 -55.92 9.88 83.45
N MET A 4 -55.65 8.57 83.50
CA MET A 4 -55.25 7.72 82.41
C MET A 4 -56.46 7.34 81.56
N ARG A 5 -56.29 7.20 80.24
CA ARG A 5 -56.92 6.10 79.49
C ARG A 5 -56.18 5.82 78.19
N CYS A 6 -55.28 4.84 78.26
CA CYS A 6 -54.92 3.99 77.12
C CYS A 6 -56.14 3.12 76.74
N PRO A 7 -56.16 2.51 75.54
CA PRO A 7 -55.53 1.19 75.48
C PRO A 7 -54.59 1.01 74.28
N ARG A 8 -53.49 0.35 74.60
CA ARG A 8 -52.56 -0.31 73.69
C ARG A 8 -53.24 -1.58 73.16
N PHE A 9 -53.23 -1.80 71.86
CA PHE A 9 -53.20 -3.16 71.30
C PHE A 9 -52.19 -3.17 70.15
N LEU A 10 -51.00 -3.64 70.51
CA LEU A 10 -49.93 -4.08 69.63
C LEU A 10 -50.34 -5.46 69.02
N PRO A 11 -49.46 -6.09 68.25
CA PRO A 11 -49.32 -6.14 66.80
C PRO A 11 -49.91 -7.47 66.24
N ILE A 12 -49.85 -7.70 64.92
CA ILE A 12 -49.64 -9.01 64.24
C ILE A 12 -49.99 -8.79 62.75
N LEU A 13 -49.16 -9.34 61.86
CA LEU A 13 -49.31 -9.39 60.39
C LEU A 13 -48.95 -8.07 59.67
N LEU A 14 -47.74 -7.82 59.16
CA LEU A 14 -46.78 -8.71 58.49
C LEU A 14 -47.42 -9.59 57.40
N ILE A 15 -48.28 -9.00 56.56
CA ILE A 15 -48.54 -9.37 55.15
C ILE A 15 -49.14 -8.14 54.48
N LEU A 16 -48.52 -7.68 53.38
CA LEU A 16 -48.81 -6.54 52.47
C LEU A 16 -47.62 -5.58 52.24
N LEU A 17 -46.41 -6.00 52.61
CA LEU A 17 -45.22 -5.72 51.81
C LEU A 17 -45.31 -6.58 50.53
N PHE A 18 -46.00 -6.10 49.50
CA PHE A 18 -45.77 -6.40 48.07
C PHE A 18 -46.80 -5.64 47.22
N LEU A 19 -46.34 -5.00 46.13
CA LEU A 19 -47.06 -4.15 45.14
C LEU A 19 -47.37 -2.72 45.66
N GLN A 20 -46.73 -1.62 45.22
CA GLN A 20 -46.28 -1.26 43.87
C GLN A 20 -45.13 -0.22 43.92
N GLY A 21 -44.01 -0.55 43.28
CA GLY A 21 -43.28 0.33 42.34
C GLY A 21 -42.85 1.73 42.77
N THR A 22 -41.75 1.84 43.52
CA THR A 22 -40.86 3.01 43.44
C THR A 22 -40.02 2.91 42.16
N ALA A 23 -40.44 3.58 41.09
CA ALA A 23 -39.58 3.99 39.99
C ALA A 23 -40.42 4.85 39.05
N GLY A 24 -40.44 6.16 39.26
CA GLY A 24 -40.76 7.06 38.16
C GLY A 24 -39.60 6.95 37.16
N PRO A 25 -39.82 6.52 35.90
CA PRO A 25 -38.83 6.75 34.88
C PRO A 25 -39.01 8.20 34.47
N LEU A 26 -38.29 9.12 35.11
CA LEU A 26 -38.07 10.42 34.50
C LEU A 26 -37.19 10.15 33.29
N LEU A 27 -37.84 10.08 32.14
CA LEU A 27 -37.32 9.83 30.81
C LEU A 27 -35.99 10.56 30.59
N ALA A 28 -34.89 9.88 30.86
CA ALA A 28 -33.63 10.17 30.21
C ALA A 28 -33.80 9.68 28.77
N SER A 29 -34.25 10.56 27.88
CA SER A 29 -34.24 10.28 26.44
C SER A 29 -32.80 9.99 26.01
N PRO A 30 -32.44 8.77 25.56
CA PRO A 30 -31.13 8.48 24.97
C PRO A 30 -31.11 8.88 23.48
N GLU A 31 -31.78 9.95 23.09
CA GLU A 31 -31.94 10.33 21.67
C GLU A 31 -30.75 11.16 21.13
N THR A 32 -29.76 11.48 21.96
CA THR A 32 -28.59 12.30 21.56
C THR A 32 -27.25 11.56 21.57
N ALA A 33 -27.21 10.30 22.00
CA ALA A 33 -25.98 9.49 21.98
C ALA A 33 -25.42 9.19 20.58
N PRO A 34 -26.21 8.84 19.54
CA PRO A 34 -25.64 8.47 18.24
C PRO A 34 -25.00 9.68 17.52
N ALA A 35 -25.65 10.84 17.51
CA ALA A 35 -25.17 12.04 16.81
C ALA A 35 -23.84 12.58 17.36
N ALA A 36 -23.66 12.57 18.69
CA ALA A 36 -22.40 12.98 19.31
C ALA A 36 -21.24 12.02 18.96
N SER A 37 -21.53 10.71 18.90
CA SER A 37 -20.54 9.69 18.52
C SER A 37 -20.19 9.71 17.03
N GLU A 38 -21.16 10.00 16.16
CA GLU A 38 -20.96 10.15 14.72
C GLU A 38 -20.10 11.36 14.39
N GLY A 39 -20.31 12.49 15.08
CA GLY A 39 -19.47 13.68 14.97
C GLY A 39 -18.02 13.39 15.35
N ALA A 40 -17.79 12.71 16.48
CA ALA A 40 -16.46 12.30 16.91
C ALA A 40 -15.77 11.34 15.92
N GLN A 41 -16.50 10.36 15.38
CA GLN A 41 -15.96 9.46 14.35
C GLN A 41 -15.63 10.19 13.06
N ARG A 42 -16.44 11.16 12.66
CA ARG A 42 -16.19 11.98 11.46
C ARG A 42 -14.93 12.82 11.61
N LEU A 43 -14.71 13.43 12.77
CA LEU A 43 -13.48 14.17 13.10
C LEU A 43 -12.26 13.25 13.07
N SER A 44 -12.35 12.05 13.67
CA SER A 44 -11.25 11.08 13.65
C SER A 44 -10.85 10.65 12.23
N ARG A 45 -11.81 10.44 11.33
CA ARG A 45 -11.52 10.15 9.92
C ARG A 45 -10.87 11.33 9.20
N LEU A 46 -11.31 12.55 9.47
CA LEU A 46 -10.71 13.77 8.92
C LEU A 46 -9.26 13.95 9.36
N GLU A 47 -8.96 13.73 10.64
CA GLU A 47 -7.60 13.78 11.19
C GLU A 47 -6.71 12.70 10.57
N THR A 48 -7.22 11.48 10.47
CA THR A 48 -6.49 10.36 9.85
C THR A 48 -6.18 10.66 8.37
N ALA A 49 -7.16 11.18 7.62
CA ALA A 49 -6.96 11.60 6.24
C ALA A 49 -5.89 12.71 6.14
N ALA A 50 -5.94 13.71 7.02
CA ALA A 50 -4.97 14.81 7.04
C ALA A 50 -3.54 14.31 7.32
N LEU A 51 -3.38 13.38 8.27
CA LEU A 51 -2.08 12.77 8.58
C LEU A 51 -1.52 12.01 7.37
N LEU A 52 -2.35 11.20 6.71
CA LEU A 52 -1.96 10.43 5.53
C LEU A 52 -1.57 11.36 4.37
N ARG A 53 -2.32 12.44 4.12
CA ARG A 53 -1.94 13.46 3.15
C ARG A 53 -0.59 14.10 3.48
N GLY A 54 -0.36 14.46 4.74
CA GLY A 54 0.91 15.04 5.19
C GLY A 54 2.10 14.09 4.95
N ARG A 55 1.92 12.78 5.18
CA ARG A 55 2.92 11.77 4.84
C ARG A 55 3.12 11.67 3.33
N GLY A 56 2.04 11.72 2.55
CA GLY A 56 2.07 11.76 1.09
C GLY A 56 2.97 12.89 0.58
N VAL A 57 2.77 14.11 1.08
CA VAL A 57 3.60 15.28 0.77
C VAL A 57 5.06 15.04 1.13
N ALA A 58 5.36 14.56 2.34
CA ALA A 58 6.73 14.29 2.76
C ALA A 58 7.43 13.22 1.90
N HIS A 59 6.68 12.21 1.44
CA HIS A 59 7.21 11.21 0.50
C HIS A 59 7.44 11.77 -0.89
N GLU A 60 6.55 12.65 -1.33
CA GLU A 60 6.64 13.33 -2.61
C GLU A 60 7.84 14.29 -2.67
N ASP A 61 8.02 15.13 -1.66
CA ASP A 61 9.17 16.04 -1.53
C ASP A 61 10.50 15.26 -1.50
N ALA A 62 10.47 14.06 -0.92
CA ALA A 62 11.62 13.16 -0.88
C ALA A 62 11.77 12.29 -2.15
N GLY A 63 10.96 12.51 -3.19
CA GLY A 63 11.02 11.82 -4.47
C GLY A 63 10.51 10.36 -4.46
N ARG A 64 9.98 9.87 -3.33
CA ARG A 64 9.44 8.51 -3.17
C ARG A 64 7.98 8.45 -3.64
N LEU A 65 7.77 8.65 -4.94
CA LEU A 65 6.44 8.91 -5.52
C LEU A 65 5.46 7.74 -5.33
N GLU A 66 5.91 6.48 -5.35
CA GLU A 66 5.05 5.31 -5.11
C GLU A 66 4.49 5.30 -3.68
N ASN A 67 5.32 5.68 -2.71
CA ASN A 67 4.90 5.82 -1.32
C ASN A 67 3.99 7.03 -1.13
N ALA A 68 4.20 8.11 -1.89
CA ALA A 68 3.32 9.26 -1.87
C ALA A 68 1.91 8.90 -2.36
N VAL A 69 1.82 8.24 -3.53
CA VAL A 69 0.55 7.76 -4.10
C VAL A 69 -0.21 6.88 -3.12
N ARG A 70 0.45 5.89 -2.51
CA ARG A 70 -0.17 5.01 -1.52
C ARG A 70 -0.77 5.78 -0.33
N ASN A 71 -0.02 6.70 0.27
CA ASN A 71 -0.52 7.51 1.38
C ASN A 71 -1.70 8.41 0.97
N TYR A 72 -1.66 8.98 -0.24
CA TYR A 72 -2.78 9.77 -0.76
C TYR A 72 -4.03 8.92 -1.02
N GLU A 73 -3.90 7.74 -1.62
CA GLU A 73 -5.01 6.81 -1.83
C GLU A 73 -5.64 6.35 -0.51
N GLU A 74 -4.80 6.01 0.48
CA GLU A 74 -5.29 5.68 1.83
C GLU A 74 -6.05 6.87 2.45
N SER A 75 -5.59 8.11 2.25
CA SER A 75 -6.28 9.29 2.76
C SER A 75 -7.69 9.46 2.17
N LEU A 76 -7.88 9.09 0.89
CA LEU A 76 -9.17 9.17 0.20
C LEU A 76 -10.19 8.15 0.72
N LEU A 77 -9.74 7.03 1.30
CA LEU A 77 -10.62 6.06 1.96
C LEU A 77 -11.27 6.64 3.22
N PHE A 78 -10.57 7.53 3.92
CA PHE A 78 -11.09 8.18 5.12
C PHE A 78 -11.90 9.44 4.78
N PHE A 79 -11.43 10.23 3.81
CA PHE A 79 -12.12 11.43 3.38
C PHE A 79 -11.86 11.73 1.89
N PRO A 80 -12.91 11.72 1.04
CA PRO A 80 -12.78 12.09 -0.37
C PRO A 80 -12.32 13.54 -0.54
N ASP A 81 -11.28 13.73 -1.35
CA ASP A 81 -10.67 15.03 -1.62
C ASP A 81 -10.26 15.10 -3.11
N ALA A 82 -10.83 16.07 -3.83
CA ALA A 82 -10.63 16.19 -5.26
C ALA A 82 -9.20 16.64 -5.62
N GLU A 83 -8.57 17.48 -4.79
CA GLU A 83 -7.21 17.96 -5.04
C GLU A 83 -6.21 16.82 -4.88
N VAL A 84 -6.41 15.99 -3.86
CA VAL A 84 -5.61 14.79 -3.62
C VAL A 84 -5.74 13.78 -4.76
N SER A 85 -6.96 13.56 -5.26
CA SER A 85 -7.18 12.68 -6.42
C SER A 85 -6.43 13.20 -7.66
N GLN A 86 -6.51 14.50 -7.94
CA GLN A 86 -5.77 15.09 -9.05
C GLN A 86 -4.25 14.95 -8.86
N ARG A 87 -3.77 15.09 -7.62
CA ARG A 87 -2.35 14.88 -7.31
C ARG A 87 -1.91 13.44 -7.54
N ILE A 88 -2.72 12.47 -7.13
CA ILE A 88 -2.48 11.04 -7.40
C ILE A 88 -2.37 10.80 -8.91
N ASP A 89 -3.28 11.37 -9.71
CA ASP A 89 -3.27 11.17 -11.17
C ASP A 89 -2.01 11.75 -11.81
N LEU A 90 -1.56 12.94 -11.37
CA LEU A 90 -0.31 13.53 -11.82
C LEU A 90 0.89 12.66 -11.43
N LEU A 91 0.95 12.18 -10.19
CA LEU A 91 2.04 11.33 -9.71
C LEU A 91 2.10 9.99 -10.43
N LYS A 92 0.93 9.38 -10.70
CA LYS A 92 0.84 8.15 -11.50
C LYS A 92 1.30 8.38 -12.94
N LYS A 93 1.00 9.53 -13.54
CA LYS A 93 1.53 9.91 -14.86
C LYS A 93 3.06 10.06 -14.82
N THR A 94 3.59 10.77 -13.84
CA THR A 94 5.06 10.92 -13.69
C THR A 94 5.75 9.58 -13.45
N LEU A 95 5.16 8.69 -12.66
CA LEU A 95 5.65 7.33 -12.47
C LEU A 95 5.62 6.53 -13.78
N ALA A 96 4.51 6.60 -14.51
CA ALA A 96 4.35 5.96 -15.80
C ALA A 96 5.32 6.51 -16.84
N GLU A 97 5.65 7.80 -16.83
CA GLU A 97 6.67 8.41 -17.70
C GLU A 97 8.09 7.94 -17.34
N ARG A 98 8.38 7.77 -16.04
CA ARG A 98 9.66 7.24 -15.55
C ARG A 98 9.87 5.75 -15.84
N THR A 99 8.76 4.99 -15.89
CA THR A 99 8.76 3.56 -16.23
C THR A 99 8.37 3.28 -17.67
N ALA A 100 7.99 4.31 -18.43
CA ALA A 100 7.75 4.17 -19.85
C ALA A 100 9.10 3.91 -20.52
N PRO A 101 9.17 2.93 -21.44
CA PRO A 101 10.20 2.92 -22.45
C PRO A 101 10.24 4.32 -23.06
N LEU A 102 11.42 4.94 -23.14
CA LEU A 102 11.60 6.21 -23.82
C LEU A 102 11.05 6.05 -25.25
N SER A 103 9.84 6.55 -25.50
CA SER A 103 9.00 6.33 -26.70
C SER A 103 8.21 5.01 -26.74
N PRO A 104 6.90 5.03 -27.05
CA PRO A 104 6.29 3.86 -27.66
C PRO A 104 7.02 3.63 -29.00
N PRO A 105 7.43 2.39 -29.34
CA PRO A 105 7.74 2.11 -30.74
C PRO A 105 6.48 2.46 -31.54
N ALA A 106 6.64 3.18 -32.66
CA ALA A 106 5.57 3.48 -33.61
C ALA A 106 4.65 2.26 -33.78
N PRO A 107 3.31 2.42 -33.85
CA PRO A 107 2.37 1.30 -33.73
C PRO A 107 2.80 0.15 -34.65
N LEU A 108 3.41 -0.87 -34.05
CA LEU A 108 3.84 -2.06 -34.75
C LEU A 108 2.58 -2.86 -34.99
N LEU A 109 2.41 -3.30 -36.24
CA LEU A 109 1.37 -4.24 -36.59
C LEU A 109 1.40 -5.45 -35.62
N PRO A 110 0.25 -6.02 -35.22
CA PRO A 110 0.18 -7.13 -34.28
C PRO A 110 1.13 -8.29 -34.64
N GLU A 111 1.29 -8.58 -35.93
CA GLU A 111 2.19 -9.62 -36.43
C GLU A 111 3.66 -9.28 -36.13
N ALA A 112 4.08 -8.03 -36.37
CA ALA A 112 5.43 -7.57 -36.09
C ALA A 112 5.73 -7.58 -34.58
N ARG A 113 4.72 -7.33 -33.73
CA ARG A 113 4.86 -7.45 -32.28
C ARG A 113 5.04 -8.90 -31.84
N VAL A 114 4.28 -9.84 -32.41
CA VAL A 114 4.41 -11.28 -32.14
C VAL A 114 5.80 -11.76 -32.55
N SER A 115 6.27 -11.43 -33.76
CA SER A 115 7.59 -11.85 -34.24
C SER A 115 8.74 -11.30 -33.38
N ARG A 116 8.64 -10.04 -32.92
CA ARG A 116 9.65 -9.50 -31.99
C ARG A 116 9.61 -10.23 -30.65
N LEU A 117 8.44 -10.60 -30.15
CA LEU A 117 8.28 -11.28 -28.86
C LEU A 117 8.88 -12.68 -28.92
N GLU A 118 8.63 -13.41 -30.01
CA GLU A 118 9.24 -14.71 -30.27
C GLU A 118 10.76 -14.61 -30.33
N LYS A 119 11.29 -13.62 -31.07
CA LYS A 119 12.73 -13.37 -31.12
C LYS A 119 13.32 -13.07 -29.74
N ALA A 120 12.66 -12.21 -28.96
CA ALA A 120 13.11 -11.90 -27.60
C ALA A 120 13.10 -13.11 -26.67
N ARG A 121 12.11 -14.01 -26.82
CA ARG A 121 12.07 -15.28 -26.07
C ARG A 121 13.19 -16.22 -26.49
N ALA A 122 13.44 -16.37 -27.78
CA ALA A 122 14.55 -17.19 -28.29
C ALA A 122 15.89 -16.70 -27.74
N LEU A 123 16.15 -15.40 -27.83
CA LEU A 123 17.37 -14.78 -27.27
C LEU A 123 17.49 -14.99 -25.75
N ARG A 124 16.38 -14.95 -25.01
CA ARG A 124 16.38 -15.28 -23.57
C ARG A 124 16.82 -16.72 -23.31
N GLU A 125 16.31 -17.67 -24.08
CA GLU A 125 16.70 -19.07 -23.93
C GLU A 125 18.15 -19.31 -24.36
N ASP A 126 18.62 -18.66 -25.43
CA ASP A 126 20.01 -18.73 -25.87
C ASP A 126 20.95 -18.16 -24.81
N GLY A 127 20.59 -17.03 -24.19
CA GLY A 127 21.33 -16.43 -23.08
C GLY A 127 21.38 -17.34 -21.85
N LYS A 128 20.27 -18.01 -21.49
CA LYS A 128 20.26 -19.02 -20.41
C LYS A 128 21.19 -20.19 -20.72
N ASN A 129 21.15 -20.69 -21.95
CA ASN A 129 21.99 -21.80 -22.38
C ASN A 129 23.47 -21.42 -22.35
N ALA A 130 23.83 -20.22 -22.84
CA ALA A 130 25.19 -19.69 -22.76
C ALA A 130 25.64 -19.51 -21.30
N PHE A 131 24.76 -18.99 -20.44
CA PHE A 131 25.04 -18.83 -19.01
C PHE A 131 25.33 -20.18 -18.33
N VAL A 132 24.52 -21.21 -18.61
CA VAL A 132 24.73 -22.58 -18.09
C VAL A 132 26.05 -23.18 -18.59
N ARG A 133 26.49 -22.82 -19.80
CA ARG A 133 27.82 -23.22 -20.33
C ARG A 133 28.98 -22.41 -19.73
N GLY A 134 28.72 -21.37 -18.95
CA GLY A 134 29.73 -20.46 -18.41
C GLY A 134 30.22 -19.40 -19.41
N GLU A 135 29.57 -19.29 -20.57
CA GLU A 135 29.90 -18.32 -21.61
C GLU A 135 29.29 -16.95 -21.25
N LEU A 136 29.82 -16.29 -20.21
CA LEU A 136 29.22 -15.07 -19.62
C LEU A 136 29.11 -13.91 -20.62
N HIS A 137 30.09 -13.75 -21.51
CA HIS A 137 30.05 -12.73 -22.58
C HIS A 137 28.87 -12.95 -23.53
N ASP A 138 28.67 -14.19 -24.00
CA ASP A 138 27.56 -14.51 -24.90
C ASP A 138 26.21 -14.44 -24.18
N ALA A 139 26.15 -14.89 -22.94
CA ALA A 139 24.95 -14.79 -22.10
C ALA A 139 24.51 -13.32 -21.96
N ALA A 140 25.42 -12.44 -21.57
CA ALA A 140 25.15 -11.00 -21.43
C ALA A 140 24.65 -10.40 -22.75
N ARG A 141 25.33 -10.68 -23.87
CA ARG A 141 24.94 -10.22 -25.19
C ARG A 141 23.51 -10.66 -25.56
N PHE A 142 23.19 -11.94 -25.40
CA PHE A 142 21.85 -12.45 -25.72
C PHE A 142 20.76 -11.85 -24.84
N PHE A 143 21.02 -11.61 -23.54
CA PHE A 143 20.07 -10.94 -22.66
C PHE A 143 19.87 -9.47 -23.04
N GLU A 144 20.93 -8.73 -23.37
CA GLU A 144 20.83 -7.35 -23.86
C GLU A 144 20.05 -7.27 -25.18
N GLU A 145 20.30 -8.18 -26.12
CA GLU A 145 19.54 -8.25 -27.36
C GLU A 145 18.05 -8.54 -27.11
N SER A 146 17.72 -9.41 -26.14
CA SER A 146 16.33 -9.65 -25.74
C SER A 146 15.67 -8.40 -25.15
N LEU A 147 16.38 -7.69 -24.26
CA LEU A 147 15.93 -6.46 -23.62
C LEU A 147 15.70 -5.33 -24.63
N SER A 148 16.50 -5.27 -25.70
CA SER A 148 16.32 -4.29 -26.79
C SER A 148 15.00 -4.47 -27.55
N LEU A 149 14.45 -5.69 -27.54
CA LEU A 149 13.18 -6.01 -28.19
C LEU A 149 12.01 -5.84 -27.22
N PHE A 150 12.19 -6.26 -25.97
CA PHE A 150 11.21 -6.16 -24.90
C PHE A 150 11.89 -5.91 -23.55
N GLU A 151 11.62 -4.75 -22.97
CA GLU A 151 12.07 -4.42 -21.62
C GLU A 151 11.50 -5.39 -20.58
N ASP A 152 12.37 -5.89 -19.71
CA ASP A 152 12.06 -6.83 -18.65
C ASP A 152 12.96 -6.48 -17.44
N PRO A 153 12.41 -5.86 -16.39
CA PRO A 153 13.21 -5.40 -15.24
C PRO A 153 13.96 -6.52 -14.53
N GLU A 154 13.39 -7.71 -14.43
CA GLU A 154 14.04 -8.85 -13.75
C GLU A 154 15.21 -9.35 -14.58
N LEU A 155 15.01 -9.51 -15.90
CA LEU A 155 16.08 -9.89 -16.81
C LEU A 155 17.19 -8.83 -16.88
N SER A 156 16.83 -7.54 -16.84
CA SER A 156 17.80 -6.43 -16.82
C SER A 156 18.70 -6.48 -15.59
N ARG A 157 18.12 -6.73 -14.40
CA ARG A 157 18.89 -6.92 -13.16
C ARG A 157 19.81 -8.14 -13.26
N PHE A 158 19.31 -9.25 -13.79
CA PHE A 158 20.08 -10.47 -13.97
C PHE A 158 21.25 -10.26 -14.96
N ALA A 159 21.00 -9.68 -16.13
CA ALA A 159 22.03 -9.37 -17.11
C ALA A 159 23.10 -8.42 -16.53
N GLY A 160 22.69 -7.43 -15.72
CA GLY A 160 23.61 -6.57 -14.99
C GLY A 160 24.49 -7.34 -14.00
N ALA A 161 23.94 -8.32 -13.28
CA ALA A 161 24.73 -9.19 -12.40
C ALA A 161 25.75 -10.03 -13.18
N VAL A 162 25.35 -10.65 -14.30
CA VAL A 162 26.24 -11.41 -15.18
C VAL A 162 27.39 -10.54 -15.71
N LYS A 163 27.09 -9.29 -16.10
CA LYS A 163 28.10 -8.35 -16.57
C LYS A 163 29.10 -7.97 -15.47
N ASN A 164 28.62 -7.73 -14.25
CA ASN A 164 29.50 -7.45 -13.12
C ASN A 164 30.42 -8.64 -12.83
N GLU A 165 29.91 -9.87 -12.89
CA GLU A 165 30.72 -11.09 -12.71
C GLU A 165 31.80 -11.21 -13.79
N MET A 166 31.47 -10.90 -15.05
CA MET A 166 32.41 -10.87 -16.16
C MET A 166 33.52 -9.82 -15.97
N GLU A 167 33.18 -8.61 -15.51
CA GLU A 167 34.15 -7.55 -15.20
C GLU A 167 35.09 -7.95 -14.04
N LEU A 168 34.55 -8.62 -13.00
CA LEU A 168 35.34 -9.15 -11.89
C LEU A 168 36.30 -10.26 -12.37
N ALA A 169 35.84 -11.17 -13.23
CA ALA A 169 36.66 -12.24 -13.79
C ALA A 169 37.82 -11.69 -14.64
N SER A 170 37.54 -10.71 -15.51
CA SER A 170 38.58 -10.05 -16.33
C SER A 170 39.61 -9.29 -15.47
N SER A 171 39.18 -8.69 -14.36
CA SER A 171 40.07 -7.99 -13.43
C SER A 171 41.03 -8.92 -12.70
N LEU A 172 40.63 -10.18 -12.46
CA LEU A 172 41.45 -11.21 -11.81
C LEU A 172 42.52 -11.76 -12.77
N GLU A 173 42.16 -12.01 -14.03
CA GLU A 173 43.09 -12.53 -15.05
C GLU A 173 44.24 -11.56 -15.33
N GLY A 174 43.97 -10.25 -15.39
CA GLY A 174 45.01 -9.23 -15.55
C GLY A 174 45.98 -9.07 -14.36
N LEU A 175 45.66 -9.65 -13.20
CA LEU A 175 46.51 -9.67 -12.02
C LEU A 175 47.47 -10.87 -12.02
N GLU A 176 47.06 -12.02 -12.58
CA GLU A 176 47.94 -13.19 -12.74
C GLU A 176 49.08 -12.92 -13.74
N GLU A 177 48.79 -12.22 -14.85
CA GLU A 177 49.84 -11.82 -15.81
C GLU A 177 50.87 -10.82 -15.24
N LEU A 178 50.59 -10.17 -14.11
CA LEU A 178 51.52 -9.23 -13.47
C LEU A 178 52.51 -9.92 -12.51
N PHE A 179 52.24 -11.19 -12.14
CA PHE A 179 53.04 -11.97 -11.19
C PHE A 179 53.77 -13.17 -11.81
N ASP A 180 53.63 -13.40 -13.13
CA ASP A 180 54.48 -14.28 -13.94
C ASP A 180 55.65 -13.52 -14.60
#